data_AF-A0A3N7CN41-F1
#
_entry.id   AF-A0A3N7CN41-F1
#
_cell.length_a   1.000
_cell.length_b   1.000
_cell.length_c   1.000
_cell.angle_alpha   90.00
_cell.angle_beta   90.00
_cell.angle_gamma   90.00
#
_symmetry.space_group_name_H-M   'P 1'
#
loop_
_entity.id
_entity.type
_entity.pdbx_description
1 polymer ?
#
loop_
_entity_poly.entity_id
_entity_poly.type
_entity_poly.pdbx_seq_one_letter_code
_entity_poly.pdbx_strand_id
1 'polypeptide(L)'
;MGAWFVMSSMGLFEMRGSTESKPELDLTTPLFDKIAIQLDPKYYKGKTFVIEVHNNSKENIYIQSATLNGKALAGPKIHFKDIVKGGKLHFEVGPVPNKSWAGKVLKIEL
;
A
#
# COMPACT_ATOMS: atom_id res chain seq x y z
N MET A 1 -1.81 -9.03 -18.08
CA MET A 1 -2.62 -9.47 -16.92
C MET A 1 -1.80 -10.02 -15.74
N GLY A 2 -0.71 -10.78 -15.94
CA GLY A 2 0.06 -11.34 -14.81
C GLY A 2 0.66 -10.31 -13.85
N ALA A 3 1.33 -9.26 -14.36
CA ALA A 3 1.90 -8.21 -13.53
C ALA A 3 0.86 -7.46 -12.68
N TRP A 4 -0.34 -7.24 -13.24
CA TRP A 4 -1.45 -6.64 -12.52
C TRP A 4 -1.87 -7.50 -11.31
N PHE A 5 -2.00 -8.81 -11.50
CA PHE A 5 -2.34 -9.72 -10.41
C PHE A 5 -1.28 -9.69 -9.30
N VAL A 6 0.00 -9.72 -9.66
CA VAL A 6 1.10 -9.65 -8.68
C VAL A 6 1.02 -8.34 -7.88
N MET A 7 0.92 -7.18 -8.55
CA MET A 7 0.80 -5.88 -7.89
C MET A 7 -0.42 -5.80 -6.96
N SER A 8 -1.60 -6.14 -7.46
CA SER A 8 -2.84 -6.13 -6.67
C SER A 8 -2.78 -7.10 -5.49
N SER A 9 -2.17 -8.28 -5.66
CA SER A 9 -1.98 -9.25 -4.57
C SER A 9 -1.03 -8.75 -3.48
N MET A 10 -0.12 -7.84 -3.81
CA MET A 10 0.74 -7.17 -2.84
C MET A 10 0.06 -5.98 -2.16
N GLY A 11 -1.15 -5.62 -2.58
CA GLY A 11 -1.86 -4.46 -2.06
C GLY A 11 -1.40 -3.12 -2.68
N LEU A 12 -0.81 -3.15 -3.88
CA LEU A 12 -0.26 -1.97 -4.54
C LEU A 12 -0.85 -1.80 -5.94
N PHE A 13 -1.17 -0.57 -6.32
CA PHE A 13 -1.66 -0.25 -7.66
C PHE A 13 -1.11 1.08 -8.19
N GLU A 14 -0.71 1.10 -9.46
CA GLU A 14 -0.20 2.29 -10.15
C GLU A 14 -1.27 2.89 -11.07
N MET A 15 -2.14 3.75 -10.54
CA MET A 15 -3.24 4.29 -11.35
C MET A 15 -2.76 5.13 -12.54
N ARG A 16 -1.62 5.82 -12.40
CA ARG A 16 -1.06 6.71 -13.44
C ARG A 16 0.10 6.09 -14.23
N GLY A 17 0.30 4.78 -14.11
CA GLY A 17 1.36 4.03 -14.80
C GLY A 17 2.77 4.58 -14.58
N SER A 18 3.01 5.19 -13.42
CA SER A 18 4.30 5.80 -13.05
C SER A 18 4.84 6.85 -14.04
N THR A 19 3.95 7.49 -14.82
CA THR A 19 4.30 8.53 -15.81
C THR A 19 4.43 9.94 -15.22
N GLU A 20 4.17 10.09 -13.91
CA GLU A 20 4.28 11.37 -13.22
C GLU A 20 5.70 11.66 -12.75
N SER A 21 6.04 12.95 -12.62
CA SER A 21 7.32 13.37 -12.03
C SER A 21 7.51 12.89 -10.59
N LYS A 22 6.41 12.59 -9.88
CA LYS A 22 6.40 12.01 -8.53
C LYS A 22 5.43 10.83 -8.50
N PRO A 23 5.85 9.63 -8.92
CA PRO A 23 4.97 8.46 -8.95
C PRO A 23 4.41 8.11 -7.57
N GLU A 24 3.10 7.91 -7.50
CA GLU A 24 2.36 7.45 -6.34
C GLU A 24 1.81 6.04 -6.60
N LEU A 25 1.80 5.21 -5.56
CA LEU A 25 1.08 3.95 -5.53
C LEU A 25 -0.15 4.09 -4.65
N ASP A 26 -1.28 3.64 -5.18
CA ASP A 26 -2.51 3.43 -4.42
C ASP A 26 -2.41 2.12 -3.62
N LEU A 27 -2.91 2.16 -2.40
CA LEU A 27 -2.94 1.03 -1.48
C LEU A 27 -4.26 0.30 -1.60
N THR A 28 -4.17 -1.01 -1.75
CA THR A 28 -5.29 -1.95 -1.68
C THR A 28 -5.00 -3.01 -0.63
N THR A 29 -5.99 -3.82 -0.29
CA THR A 29 -5.81 -4.90 0.68
C THR A 29 -4.90 -5.98 0.09
N PRO A 30 -3.74 -6.31 0.71
CA PRO A 30 -2.88 -7.38 0.23
C PRO A 30 -3.53 -8.75 0.46
N LEU A 31 -3.17 -9.72 -0.38
CA LEU A 31 -3.67 -11.09 -0.28
C LEU A 31 -2.91 -11.92 0.77
N PHE A 32 -1.63 -11.60 1.00
CA PHE A 32 -0.73 -12.36 1.85
C PHE A 32 -0.40 -11.61 3.15
N ASP A 33 -0.15 -12.35 4.22
CA ASP A 33 0.21 -11.80 5.54
C ASP A 33 1.54 -11.04 5.50
N LYS A 34 2.46 -11.49 4.65
CA LYS A 34 3.79 -10.89 4.50
C LYS A 34 4.32 -11.04 3.09
N ILE A 35 4.82 -9.94 2.54
CA ILE A 35 5.53 -9.88 1.26
C ILE A 35 6.87 -9.19 1.49
N ALA A 36 7.94 -9.73 0.93
CA ALA A 36 9.26 -9.10 0.93
C ALA A 36 9.71 -8.87 -0.51
N ILE A 37 9.89 -7.60 -0.87
CA ILE A 37 10.36 -7.16 -2.17
C ILE A 37 11.85 -6.88 -2.06
N GLN A 38 12.66 -7.66 -2.77
CA GLN A 38 14.08 -7.39 -2.90
C GLN A 38 14.30 -6.30 -3.95
N LEU A 39 14.87 -5.18 -3.52
CA LEU A 39 15.19 -4.04 -4.37
C LEU A 39 16.56 -4.28 -5.03
N ASP A 40 16.65 -3.97 -6.33
CA ASP A 40 17.90 -4.09 -7.06
C ASP A 40 18.94 -3.07 -6.52
N PRO A 41 20.08 -3.53 -5.98
CA PRO A 41 21.09 -2.66 -5.39
C PRO A 41 21.76 -1.72 -6.41
N LYS A 42 21.68 -2.02 -7.72
CA LYS A 42 22.18 -1.15 -8.79
C LYS A 42 21.38 0.14 -8.88
N TYR A 43 20.07 0.08 -8.63
CA TYR A 43 19.15 1.20 -8.79
C TYR A 43 18.71 1.81 -7.47
N TYR A 44 18.63 1.00 -6.40
CA TYR A 44 18.01 1.40 -5.14
C TYR A 44 18.84 0.97 -3.92
N LYS A 45 19.03 1.90 -2.97
CA LYS A 45 19.83 1.66 -1.75
C LYS A 45 19.07 0.89 -0.67
N GLY A 46 17.74 0.78 -0.77
CA GLY A 46 16.88 0.27 0.28
C GLY A 46 17.00 -1.22 0.61
N LYS A 47 17.68 -2.00 -0.25
CA LYS A 47 17.83 -3.46 -0.19
C LYS A 47 16.52 -4.25 -0.20
N THR A 48 15.66 -4.07 0.79
CA THR A 48 14.41 -4.82 0.93
C THR A 48 13.29 -3.91 1.41
N PHE A 49 12.11 -4.05 0.82
CA PHE A 49 10.87 -3.44 1.28
C PHE A 49 9.89 -4.54 1.69
N VAL A 50 9.36 -4.45 2.90
CA VAL A 50 8.50 -5.48 3.48
C VAL A 50 7.09 -4.92 3.63
N ILE A 51 6.09 -5.68 3.19
CA ILE A 51 4.68 -5.41 3.44
C ILE A 51 4.19 -6.47 4.43
N GLU A 52 3.58 -6.05 5.53
CA GLU A 52 2.97 -6.95 6.52
C GLU A 52 1.53 -6.55 6.77
N VAL A 53 0.67 -7.55 6.93
CA VAL A 53 -0.77 -7.39 7.16
C VAL A 53 -1.14 -8.08 8.46
N HIS A 54 -1.75 -7.35 9.37
CA HIS A 54 -2.32 -7.89 10.59
C HIS A 54 -3.82 -8.13 10.42
N ASN A 55 -4.30 -9.22 11.02
CA ASN A 55 -5.69 -9.70 10.91
C ASN A 55 -6.14 -10.08 9.49
N ASN A 56 -5.23 -10.52 8.61
CA ASN A 56 -5.61 -10.97 7.28
C ASN A 56 -6.48 -12.24 7.35
N SER A 57 -7.68 -12.17 6.77
CA SER A 57 -8.62 -13.30 6.66
C SER A 57 -9.53 -13.10 5.45
N LYS A 58 -10.34 -14.11 5.11
CA LYS A 58 -11.29 -13.99 4.00
C LYS A 58 -12.37 -12.95 4.26
N GLU A 59 -12.65 -12.68 5.53
CA GLU A 59 -13.65 -11.73 6.01
C GLU A 59 -13.04 -10.32 6.17
N ASN A 60 -11.77 -10.24 6.55
CA ASN A 60 -11.09 -8.99 6.87
C ASN A 60 -10.48 -8.34 5.62
N ILE A 61 -11.32 -7.73 4.81
CA ILE A 61 -10.91 -7.15 3.51
C ILE A 61 -10.74 -5.63 3.52
N TYR A 62 -11.08 -4.92 4.59
CA TYR A 62 -11.03 -3.46 4.64
C TYR A 62 -9.84 -2.97 5.46
N ILE A 63 -9.03 -2.11 4.87
CA ILE A 63 -7.93 -1.48 5.58
C ILE A 63 -8.48 -0.51 6.63
N GLN A 64 -8.08 -0.72 7.87
CA GLN A 64 -8.41 0.11 9.03
C GLN A 64 -7.37 1.20 9.25
N SER A 65 -6.09 0.87 9.05
CA SER A 65 -4.99 1.83 9.08
C SER A 65 -3.79 1.27 8.34
N ALA A 66 -2.86 2.15 7.97
CA ALA A 66 -1.57 1.75 7.45
C ALA A 66 -0.45 2.63 8.02
N THR A 67 0.74 2.05 8.20
CA THR A 67 1.93 2.78 8.61
C THR A 67 3.10 2.48 7.68
N LEU A 68 3.87 3.51 7.35
CA LEU A 68 5.10 3.38 6.58
C LEU A 68 6.28 3.72 7.48
N ASN A 69 7.15 2.74 7.71
CA ASN A 69 8.32 2.86 8.60
C ASN A 69 7.93 3.40 9.99
N GLY A 70 6.81 2.89 10.54
CA GLY A 70 6.26 3.29 11.85
C GLY A 70 5.49 4.62 11.85
N LYS A 71 5.42 5.34 10.72
CA LYS A 71 4.63 6.58 10.61
C LYS A 71 3.25 6.30 10.04
N ALA A 72 2.21 6.77 10.71
CA ALA A 72 0.83 6.62 10.25
C ALA A 72 0.61 7.31 8.89
N LEU A 73 -0.05 6.61 7.98
CA LEU A 73 -0.48 7.15 6.70
C LEU A 73 -1.87 7.76 6.83
N ALA A 74 -2.00 9.02 6.39
CA ALA A 74 -3.27 9.75 6.40
C ALA A 74 -4.23 9.32 5.27
N GLY A 75 -3.73 8.61 4.26
CA GLY A 75 -4.51 8.20 3.10
C GLY A 75 -3.94 6.96 2.42
N PRO A 76 -4.61 6.47 1.37
CA PRO A 76 -4.33 5.19 0.76
C PRO A 76 -3.27 5.33 -0.34
N LYS A 77 -2.30 6.23 -0.17
CA LYS A 77 -1.29 6.51 -1.18
C LYS A 77 0.08 6.64 -0.56
N ILE A 78 1.08 6.09 -1.24
CA ILE A 78 2.49 6.25 -0.89
C ILE A 78 3.30 6.63 -2.13
N HIS A 79 4.38 7.38 -1.94
CA HIS A 79 5.26 7.71 -3.06
C HIS A 79 6.23 6.55 -3.34
N PHE A 80 6.48 6.29 -4.61
CA PHE A 80 7.46 5.28 -5.02
C PHE A 80 8.86 5.53 -4.43
N LYS A 81 9.25 6.80 -4.32
CA LYS A 81 10.53 7.21 -3.70
C LYS A 81 10.71 6.73 -2.26
N ASP A 82 9.62 6.48 -1.53
CA ASP A 82 9.67 6.03 -0.15
C ASP A 82 9.73 4.50 -0.05
N ILE A 83 9.26 3.79 -1.07
CA ILE A 83 9.39 2.33 -1.21
C ILE A 83 10.84 1.95 -1.52
N VAL A 84 11.48 2.66 -2.46
CA VAL A 84 12.86 2.35 -2.90
C VAL A 84 13.93 2.65 -1.85
N LYS A 85 13.56 3.37 -0.78
CA LYS A 85 14.39 3.51 0.43
C LYS A 85 14.38 2.24 1.29
N GLY A 86 13.55 1.26 0.95
CA GLY A 86 13.34 0.04 1.72
C GLY A 86 12.50 0.30 2.97
N GLY A 87 12.53 -0.66 3.88
CA GLY A 87 11.82 -0.58 5.15
C GLY A 87 10.52 -1.38 5.13
N LYS A 88 9.48 -0.88 5.81
CA LYS A 88 8.28 -1.65 6.13
C LYS A 88 6.99 -0.84 5.97
N LEU A 89 6.03 -1.40 5.24
CA LEU A 89 4.63 -0.99 5.20
C LEU A 89 3.81 -1.99 6.01
N HIS A 90 3.04 -1.50 6.97
CA HIS A 90 2.18 -2.32 7.82
C HIS A 90 0.72 -1.94 7.61
N PHE A 91 -0.12 -2.95 7.41
CA PHE A 91 -1.57 -2.82 7.29
C PHE A 91 -2.26 -3.43 8.49
N GLU A 92 -3.27 -2.73 8.98
CA GLU A 92 -4.30 -3.29 9.86
C GLU A 92 -5.57 -3.46 9.03
N VAL A 93 -6.10 -4.68 8.91
CA VAL A 93 -7.33 -4.94 8.15
C VAL A 93 -8.44 -5.47 9.06
N GLY A 94 -9.69 -5.32 8.62
CA GLY A 94 -10.86 -5.69 9.39
C GLY A 94 -12.10 -5.91 8.50
N PRO A 95 -13.20 -6.40 9.09
CA PRO A 95 -14.37 -6.86 8.33
C PRO A 95 -15.33 -5.73 7.92
N VAL A 96 -15.12 -4.51 8.44
CA VAL A 96 -16.00 -3.36 8.21
C VAL A 96 -15.19 -2.17 7.67
N PRO A 97 -15.70 -1.39 6.70
CA PRO A 97 -15.00 -0.20 6.21
C PRO A 97 -14.72 0.84 7.31
N ASN A 98 -13.47 1.29 7.42
CA ASN A 98 -13.13 2.44 8.25
C ASN A 98 -13.40 3.74 7.49
N LYS A 99 -14.48 4.46 7.84
CA LYS A 99 -14.85 5.73 7.21
C LYS A 99 -14.00 6.92 7.68
N SER A 100 -13.29 6.77 8.80
CA SER A 100 -12.46 7.83 9.39
C SER A 100 -11.03 7.82 8.84
N TRP A 101 -10.53 6.65 8.44
CA TRP A 101 -9.24 6.52 7.77
C TRP A 101 -9.37 6.81 6.28
N ALA A 102 -8.41 7.54 5.70
CA ALA A 102 -8.47 8.04 4.31
C ALA A 102 -9.70 8.93 3.97
N GLY A 103 -10.46 9.35 4.98
CA GLY A 103 -11.72 10.09 4.82
C GLY A 103 -11.52 11.59 4.60
N LYS A 104 -11.18 12.00 3.37
CA LYS A 104 -11.71 13.26 2.83
C LYS A 104 -12.94 12.88 2.01
N VAL A 105 -14.08 12.75 2.69
CA VAL A 105 -15.37 12.60 2.01
C VAL A 105 -15.61 13.88 1.22
N LEU A 106 -15.40 13.83 -0.10
CA LEU A 106 -15.87 14.88 -0.99
C LEU A 106 -17.40 14.87 -0.92
N LYS A 107 -17.98 15.83 -0.18
CA LYS A 107 -19.39 16.16 -0.33
C LYS A 107 -19.57 16.68 -1.75
N ILE A 108 -20.11 15.84 -2.63
CA ILE A 108 -20.69 16.29 -3.88
C ILE A 108 -22.11 16.70 -3.50
N GLU A 109 -22.32 17.99 -3.29
CA GLU A 109 -23.67 18.56 -3.29
C GLU A 109 -24.13 18.56 -4.75
N LEU A 110 -25.23 17.83 -5.01
CA LEU A 110 -26.00 17.89 -6.27
C LEU A 110 -26.99 19.05 -6.21
#